data_AF-A0A1F2Y6B6-F1
#
_entry.id   AF-A0A1F2Y6B6-F1
#
_cell.length_a   1.000
_cell.length_b   1.000
_cell.length_c   1.000
_cell.angle_alpha   90.00
_cell.angle_beta   90.00
_cell.angle_gamma   90.00
#
_symmetry.space_group_name_H-M   'P 1'
#
loop_
_entity.id
_entity.type
_entity.pdbx_description
1 polymer ?
#
loop_
_entity_poly.entity_id
_entity_poly.type
_entity_poly.pdbx_seq_one_letter_code
_entity_poly.pdbx_strand_id
1 'polypeptide(L)'
;MNEESQSTESMPVGTKSTRPNLTTYNRLVRDRIPDIIESMGNIVVWRELDDESFARALLDALLRSSQQFSETESLESLSDLLESVDAWLDLRGLSMEEVTRARAEKKKRCGTFEHRRFLEMVAGADQADVIASREPRC
;
A
#
# COMPACT_ATOMS: atom_id res chain seq x y z
N MET A 1 16.46 -1.43 -79.43
CA MET A 1 15.67 -0.19 -79.35
C MET A 1 14.68 -0.37 -78.22
N ASN A 2 14.99 0.35 -77.14
CA ASN A 2 14.22 0.80 -75.96
C ASN A 2 13.16 -0.12 -75.37
N GLU A 3 13.27 -0.53 -74.10
CA GLU A 3 13.20 0.30 -72.86
C GLU A 3 11.84 0.97 -72.73
N GLU A 4 11.02 0.46 -71.80
CA GLU A 4 10.70 1.16 -70.55
C GLU A 4 9.86 0.26 -69.65
N SER A 5 10.57 -0.31 -68.67
CA SER A 5 10.01 -0.84 -67.44
C SER A 5 9.40 0.32 -66.65
N GLN A 6 8.15 0.19 -66.22
CA GLN A 6 7.64 0.96 -65.09
C GLN A 6 7.07 0.01 -64.06
N SER A 7 8.00 -0.42 -63.19
CA SER A 7 7.74 -1.00 -61.89
C SER A 7 6.96 0.01 -61.05
N THR A 8 5.69 -0.26 -60.76
CA THR A 8 4.99 0.43 -59.69
C THR A 8 5.37 -0.21 -58.36
N GLU A 9 6.51 0.26 -57.84
CA GLU A 9 6.99 -0.07 -56.50
C GLU A 9 5.94 0.33 -55.48
N SER A 10 5.36 -0.68 -54.84
CA SER A 10 4.41 -0.51 -53.75
C SER A 10 5.20 -0.06 -52.52
N MET A 11 5.07 1.22 -52.16
CA MET A 11 5.68 1.79 -50.96
C MET A 11 5.19 1.04 -49.72
N PRO A 12 6.08 0.55 -48.84
CA PRO A 12 5.65 -0.07 -47.59
C PRO A 12 5.01 1.00 -46.71
N VAL A 13 3.72 0.81 -46.40
CA VAL A 13 3.01 1.62 -45.41
C VAL A 13 3.81 1.52 -44.10
N GLY A 14 4.41 2.64 -43.70
CA GLY A 14 5.24 2.73 -42.52
C GLY A 14 4.50 2.14 -41.32
N THR A 15 5.01 1.02 -40.81
CA THR A 15 4.58 0.46 -39.55
C THR A 15 4.91 1.50 -38.48
N LYS A 16 3.91 2.25 -38.03
CA LYS A 16 4.04 3.08 -36.83
C LYS A 16 4.47 2.14 -35.71
N SER A 17 5.74 2.22 -35.34
CA SER A 17 6.30 1.52 -34.18
C SER A 17 5.57 2.05 -32.95
N THR A 18 4.47 1.39 -32.63
CA THR A 18 3.61 1.75 -31.51
C THR A 18 4.32 1.16 -30.31
N ARG A 19 5.06 2.01 -29.57
CA ARG A 19 5.68 1.57 -28.31
C ARG A 19 4.55 1.01 -27.44
N PRO A 20 4.70 -0.20 -26.87
CA PRO A 20 3.68 -0.75 -26.00
C PRO A 20 3.48 0.17 -24.79
N ASN A 21 2.23 0.44 -24.43
CA ASN A 21 1.90 1.16 -23.21
C ASN A 21 2.03 0.19 -22.04
N LEU A 22 3.21 0.17 -21.40
CA LEU A 22 3.53 -0.72 -20.29
C LEU A 22 3.59 0.09 -19.00
N THR A 23 2.70 -0.21 -18.05
CA THR A 23 2.70 0.41 -16.71
C THR A 23 3.23 -0.57 -15.68
N THR A 24 4.26 -0.18 -14.95
CA THR A 24 4.89 -1.00 -13.91
C THR A 24 4.37 -0.59 -12.53
N TYR A 25 3.74 -1.52 -11.81
CA TYR A 25 3.17 -1.25 -10.47
C TYR A 25 4.04 -1.73 -9.30
N ASN A 26 4.78 -2.83 -9.45
CA ASN A 26 5.66 -3.41 -8.43
C ASN A 26 5.07 -3.41 -7.01
N ARG A 27 3.86 -3.95 -6.86
CA ARG A 27 3.14 -3.97 -5.57
C ARG A 27 2.50 -5.31 -5.31
N LEU A 28 2.35 -5.63 -4.03
CA LEU A 28 1.51 -6.74 -3.60
C LEU A 28 0.04 -6.46 -3.95
N VAL A 29 -0.62 -7.46 -4.51
CA VAL A 29 -2.04 -7.47 -4.88
C VAL A 29 -2.70 -8.72 -4.31
N ARG A 30 -4.04 -8.71 -4.17
CA ARG A 30 -4.80 -9.90 -3.79
C ARG A 30 -4.84 -10.92 -4.93
N ASP A 31 -5.02 -12.18 -4.60
CA ASP A 31 -4.89 -13.32 -5.52
C ASP A 31 -5.73 -13.22 -6.79
N ARG A 32 -6.93 -12.63 -6.70
CA ARG A 32 -7.85 -12.51 -7.84
C ARG A 32 -7.61 -11.28 -8.71
N ILE A 33 -6.71 -10.37 -8.33
CA ILE A 33 -6.45 -9.14 -9.09
C ILE A 33 -5.87 -9.43 -10.48
N PRO A 34 -4.89 -10.34 -10.65
CA PRO A 34 -4.44 -10.76 -11.98
C PRO A 34 -5.60 -11.25 -12.86
N ASP A 35 -6.44 -12.16 -12.36
CA ASP A 35 -7.58 -12.71 -13.11
C ASP A 35 -8.58 -11.63 -13.54
N ILE A 36 -8.88 -10.68 -12.64
CA ILE A 36 -9.77 -9.56 -12.93
C ILE A 36 -9.18 -8.69 -14.06
N ILE A 37 -7.88 -8.39 -14.02
CA ILE A 37 -7.21 -7.58 -15.05
C ILE A 37 -7.25 -8.30 -16.41
N GLU A 38 -7.00 -9.61 -16.43
CA GLU A 38 -7.10 -10.43 -17.64
C GLU A 38 -8.51 -10.49 -18.21
N SER A 39 -9.52 -10.60 -17.35
CA SER A 39 -10.93 -10.59 -17.77
C SER A 39 -11.37 -9.28 -18.44
N MET A 40 -10.67 -8.18 -18.14
CA MET A 40 -10.88 -6.87 -18.79
C MET A 40 -10.15 -6.75 -20.14
N GLY A 41 -9.51 -7.83 -20.62
CA GLY A 41 -8.76 -7.87 -21.88
C GLY A 41 -7.34 -7.29 -21.81
N ASN A 42 -6.83 -7.02 -20.59
CA ASN A 42 -5.45 -6.59 -20.40
C ASN A 42 -4.52 -7.80 -20.23
N ILE A 43 -3.23 -7.60 -20.48
CA ILE A 43 -2.19 -8.60 -20.25
C ILE A 43 -1.44 -8.20 -18.97
N VAL A 44 -1.34 -9.11 -18.02
CA VAL A 44 -0.64 -8.90 -16.74
C VAL A 44 0.56 -9.84 -16.63
N VAL A 45 1.61 -9.37 -15.97
CA VAL A 45 2.77 -10.21 -15.58
C VAL A 45 2.86 -10.16 -14.06
N TRP A 46 2.85 -11.33 -13.43
CA TRP A 46 2.96 -11.48 -11.99
C TRP A 46 3.90 -12.64 -11.65
N ARG A 47 4.33 -12.70 -10.39
CA ARG A 47 5.14 -13.78 -9.84
C ARG A 47 4.78 -13.99 -8.38
N GLU A 48 4.99 -15.20 -7.90
CA GLU A 48 4.97 -15.49 -6.47
C GLU A 48 6.21 -14.91 -5.79
N LEU A 49 6.07 -14.55 -4.52
CA LEU A 49 7.13 -14.01 -3.69
C LEU A 49 7.57 -15.08 -2.69
N ASP A 50 8.87 -15.15 -2.41
CA ASP A 50 9.38 -15.86 -1.23
C ASP A 50 9.00 -15.12 0.07
N ASP A 51 9.10 -15.79 1.21
CA ASP A 51 8.69 -15.24 2.52
C ASP A 51 9.35 -13.89 2.85
N GLU A 52 10.61 -13.67 2.49
CA GLU A 52 11.31 -12.42 2.78
C GLU A 52 10.84 -11.28 1.87
N SER A 53 10.74 -11.55 0.57
CA SER A 53 10.18 -10.61 -0.41
C SER A 53 8.72 -10.28 -0.10
N PHE A 54 7.93 -11.27 0.31
CA PHE A 54 6.54 -11.13 0.71
C PHE A 54 6.41 -10.27 1.97
N ALA A 55 7.23 -10.52 3.01
CA ALA A 55 7.24 -9.69 4.22
C ALA A 55 7.45 -8.21 3.91
N ARG A 56 8.40 -7.89 3.03
CA ARG A 56 8.68 -6.49 2.61
C ARG A 56 7.50 -5.89 1.86
N ALA A 57 7.00 -6.62 0.85
CA ALA A 57 5.87 -6.16 0.04
C ALA A 57 4.57 -5.99 0.86
N LEU A 58 4.38 -6.81 1.90
CA LEU A 58 3.25 -6.73 2.81
C LEU A 58 3.34 -5.52 3.75
N LEU A 59 4.53 -5.18 4.25
CA LEU A 59 4.73 -3.93 5.01
C LEU A 59 4.46 -2.70 4.14
N ASP A 60 4.93 -2.70 2.89
CA ASP A 60 4.65 -1.63 1.94
C ASP A 60 3.14 -1.51 1.65
N ALA A 61 2.44 -2.65 1.53
CA ALA A 61 0.99 -2.67 1.37
C ALA A 61 0.27 -2.08 2.60
N LEU A 62 0.68 -2.47 3.81
CA LEU A 62 0.11 -1.96 5.06
C LEU A 62 0.30 -0.44 5.19
N LEU A 63 1.51 0.06 4.89
CA LEU A 63 1.80 1.50 4.91
C LEU A 63 0.95 2.27 3.90
N ARG A 64 0.84 1.74 2.67
CA ARG A 64 0.00 2.34 1.62
C ARG A 64 -1.46 2.40 2.05
N SER A 65 -2.02 1.31 2.58
CA SER A 65 -3.40 1.28 3.05
C SER A 65 -3.61 2.20 4.25
N SER A 66 -2.62 2.35 5.14
CA SER A 66 -2.67 3.33 6.24
C SER A 66 -2.73 4.76 5.72
N GLN A 67 -1.92 5.07 4.71
CA GLN A 67 -1.93 6.39 4.09
C GLN A 67 -3.28 6.66 3.39
N GLN A 68 -3.77 5.68 2.62
CA GLN A 68 -5.08 5.79 1.97
C GLN A 68 -6.23 5.95 2.97
N PHE A 69 -6.18 5.25 4.10
CA PHE A 69 -7.16 5.42 5.18
C PHE A 69 -7.09 6.83 5.78
N SER A 70 -5.90 7.39 5.96
CA SER A 70 -5.74 8.77 6.44
C SER A 70 -6.28 9.83 5.47
N GLU A 71 -6.34 9.52 4.17
CA GLU A 71 -6.84 10.44 3.14
C GLU A 71 -8.34 10.25 2.86
N THR A 72 -8.84 9.03 2.93
CA THR A 72 -10.20 8.67 2.47
C THR A 72 -11.15 8.30 3.59
N GLU A 73 -10.64 7.89 4.75
CA GLU A 73 -11.41 7.34 5.88
C GLU A 73 -12.41 6.24 5.46
N SER A 74 -12.08 5.52 4.38
CA SER A 74 -13.02 4.60 3.73
C SER A 74 -13.02 3.21 4.38
N LEU A 75 -14.18 2.55 4.37
CA LEU A 75 -14.31 1.18 4.85
C LEU A 75 -13.40 0.21 4.07
N GLU A 76 -13.20 0.46 2.78
CA GLU A 76 -12.33 -0.36 1.92
C GLU A 76 -10.87 -0.29 2.38
N SER A 77 -10.35 0.93 2.61
CA SER A 77 -8.97 1.09 3.09
C SER A 77 -8.77 0.53 4.51
N LEU A 78 -9.78 0.60 5.37
CA LEU A 78 -9.75 -0.07 6.67
C LEU A 78 -9.77 -1.60 6.54
N SER A 79 -10.54 -2.15 5.60
CA SER A 79 -10.53 -3.59 5.31
C SER A 79 -9.16 -4.04 4.81
N ASP A 80 -8.51 -3.27 3.93
CA ASP A 80 -7.17 -3.58 3.43
C ASP A 80 -6.11 -3.56 4.55
N LEU A 81 -6.26 -2.64 5.51
CA LEU A 81 -5.40 -2.58 6.70
C LEU A 81 -5.52 -3.85 7.55
N LEU A 82 -6.75 -4.30 7.82
CA LEU A 82 -6.98 -5.50 8.63
C LEU A 82 -6.49 -6.75 7.92
N GLU A 83 -6.77 -6.90 6.63
CA GLU A 83 -6.29 -8.02 5.81
C GLU A 83 -4.75 -8.08 5.82
N SER A 84 -4.09 -6.93 5.68
CA SER A 84 -2.62 -6.87 5.71
C SER A 84 -2.04 -7.25 7.07
N VAL A 85 -2.74 -6.92 8.16
CA VAL A 85 -2.36 -7.36 9.52
C VAL A 85 -2.53 -8.86 9.67
N ASP A 86 -3.65 -9.43 9.23
CA ASP A 86 -3.92 -10.86 9.34
C ASP A 86 -2.88 -11.68 8.55
N ALA A 87 -2.60 -11.29 7.30
CA ALA A 87 -1.53 -11.90 6.49
C ALA A 87 -0.15 -11.79 7.16
N TRP A 88 0.12 -10.71 7.91
CA TRP A 88 1.37 -10.55 8.64
C TRP A 88 1.45 -11.48 9.85
N LEU A 89 0.33 -11.71 10.54
CA LEU A 89 0.26 -12.66 11.64
C LEU A 89 0.55 -14.08 11.14
N ASP A 90 -0.11 -14.47 10.04
CA ASP A 90 0.10 -15.78 9.42
C ASP A 90 1.56 -15.99 9.00
N LEU A 91 2.17 -15.00 8.34
CA LEU A 91 3.58 -15.05 7.94
C LEU A 91 4.54 -15.19 9.13
N ARG A 92 4.17 -14.65 10.29
CA ARG A 92 4.98 -14.72 11.52
C ARG A 92 4.60 -15.89 12.43
N GLY A 93 3.59 -16.69 12.07
CA GLY A 93 3.05 -17.74 12.93
C GLY A 93 2.48 -17.20 14.25
N LEU A 94 1.99 -15.95 14.24
CA LEU A 94 1.37 -15.32 15.39
C LEU A 94 -0.14 -15.52 15.35
N SER A 95 -0.76 -15.63 16.52
CA SER A 95 -2.21 -15.75 16.62
C SER A 95 -2.88 -14.41 16.93
N MET A 96 -4.12 -14.24 16.47
CA MET A 96 -4.96 -13.10 16.87
C MET A 96 -5.21 -13.06 18.38
N GLU A 97 -5.16 -14.21 19.07
CA GLU A 97 -5.23 -14.29 20.52
C GLU A 97 -4.06 -13.58 21.21
N GLU A 98 -2.83 -13.75 20.71
CA GLU A 98 -1.64 -13.08 21.26
C GLU A 98 -1.73 -11.56 21.07
N VAL A 99 -2.19 -11.11 19.89
CA VAL A 99 -2.45 -9.69 19.62
C VAL A 99 -3.52 -9.16 20.57
N THR A 100 -4.59 -9.91 20.80
CA THR A 100 -5.68 -9.53 21.69
C THR A 100 -5.22 -9.42 23.14
N ARG A 101 -4.38 -10.36 23.60
CA ARG A 101 -3.75 -10.32 24.92
C ARG A 101 -2.86 -9.08 25.08
N ALA A 102 -2.00 -8.80 24.09
CA ALA A 102 -1.15 -7.61 24.10
C ALA A 102 -1.97 -6.31 24.11
N ARG A 103 -3.09 -6.26 23.35
CA ARG A 103 -4.03 -5.13 23.37
C ARG A 103 -4.69 -4.96 24.75
N ALA A 104 -5.11 -6.05 25.39
CA ALA A 104 -5.72 -6.02 26.72
C ALA A 104 -4.74 -5.54 27.80
N GLU A 105 -3.50 -6.01 27.77
CA GLU A 105 -2.44 -5.56 28.69
C GLU A 105 -2.13 -4.07 28.50
N LYS A 106 -2.03 -3.60 27.25
CA LYS A 106 -1.85 -2.18 26.95
C LYS A 106 -3.04 -1.34 27.42
N LYS A 107 -4.26 -1.84 27.26
CA LYS A 107 -5.48 -1.19 27.77
C LYS A 107 -5.47 -1.08 29.30
N LYS A 108 -5.04 -2.14 30.02
CA LYS A 108 -4.90 -2.11 31.49
C LYS A 108 -3.86 -1.10 31.96
N ARG A 109 -2.72 -1.00 31.25
CA ARG A 109 -1.60 -0.13 31.63
C ARG A 109 -1.80 1.34 31.23
N CYS A 110 -2.35 1.59 30.04
CA CYS A 110 -2.40 2.93 29.42
C CYS A 110 -3.83 3.48 29.26
N GLY A 111 -4.86 2.68 29.57
CA GLY A 111 -6.25 3.05 29.34
C GLY A 111 -6.69 2.89 27.88
N THR A 112 -7.82 3.52 27.54
CA THR A 112 -8.41 3.56 26.20
C THR A 112 -8.46 4.99 25.66
N PHE A 113 -8.83 5.13 24.39
CA PHE A 113 -9.07 6.43 23.76
C PHE A 113 -10.44 7.06 24.12
N GLU A 114 -11.19 6.48 25.06
CA GLU A 114 -12.54 6.95 25.45
C GLU A 114 -12.56 8.41 25.94
N HIS A 115 -11.49 8.84 26.63
CA HIS A 115 -11.38 10.20 27.15
C HIS A 115 -10.86 11.24 26.13
N ARG A 116 -10.54 10.82 24.89
CA ARG A 116 -10.05 11.71 23.80
C ARG A 116 -8.89 12.63 24.21
N ARG A 117 -8.01 12.13 25.09
CA ARG A 117 -6.86 12.91 25.59
C ARG A 117 -5.81 13.03 24.50
N PHE A 118 -5.41 14.26 24.20
CA PHE A 118 -4.29 14.59 23.33
C PHE A 118 -3.14 15.13 24.19
N LEU A 119 -1.96 14.54 24.07
CA LEU A 119 -0.78 14.95 24.83
C LEU A 119 -0.03 16.02 24.05
N GLU A 120 -0.16 17.29 24.45
CA GLU A 120 0.50 18.40 23.76
C GLU A 120 1.96 18.58 24.18
N MET A 121 2.27 18.42 25.47
CA MET A 121 3.58 18.74 26.03
C MET A 121 3.92 17.90 27.26
N VAL A 122 5.21 17.68 27.49
CA VAL A 122 5.78 17.06 28.70
C VAL A 122 7.02 17.87 29.09
N ALA A 123 7.23 18.10 30.38
CA ALA A 123 8.45 18.70 30.93
C ALA A 123 8.98 17.83 32.06
N GLY A 124 10.29 17.92 32.31
CA GLY A 124 10.90 17.36 33.51
C GLY A 124 10.32 18.00 34.77
N ALA A 125 10.38 17.29 35.90
CA ALA A 125 9.82 17.77 37.17
C ALA A 125 10.41 19.10 37.65
N ASP A 126 11.62 19.43 37.20
CA ASP A 126 12.37 20.65 37.47
C ASP A 126 12.08 21.79 36.47
N GLN A 127 11.23 21.56 35.46
CA GLN A 127 11.00 22.49 34.34
C GLN A 127 9.51 22.85 34.16
N ALA A 128 8.72 22.79 35.23
CA ALA A 128 7.29 23.11 35.19
C ALA A 128 6.98 24.53 34.67
N ASP A 129 7.86 25.49 35.00
CA ASP A 129 7.75 26.90 34.59
C ASP A 129 7.85 27.07 33.06
N VAL A 130 8.47 26.12 32.35
CA VAL A 130 8.62 26.12 30.89
C VAL A 130 7.31 25.77 30.18
N ILE A 131 6.48 24.92 30.78
CA ILE A 131 5.13 24.64 30.26
C ILE A 131 4.21 25.83 30.53
N ALA A 132 4.26 26.38 31.75
CA ALA A 132 3.38 27.48 32.17
C ALA A 132 3.57 28.77 31.35
N SER A 133 4.74 28.95 30.74
CA SER A 133 5.09 30.12 29.93
C SER A 133 4.78 29.96 28.43
N ARG A 134 4.31 28.78 27.99
CA ARG A 134 3.91 28.54 26.59
C ARG A 134 2.41 28.59 26.46
N GLU A 135 1.91 29.43 25.55
CA GLU A 135 0.49 29.46 25.22
C GLU A 135 0.07 28.13 24.57
N PRO A 136 -1.08 27.55 24.97
CA PRO A 136 -1.61 26.35 24.33
C PRO A 136 -1.90 26.66 22.86
N ARG A 137 -1.54 25.72 21.97
CA ARG A 137 -1.85 25.87 20.55
C ARG A 137 -3.29 25.39 20.34
N CYS A 138 -4.21 26.34 20.12
CA CYS A 138 -5.53 26.07 19.57
C CYS A 138 -5.43 25.53 18.13
#